data_AF-A0A846TFL3-F1
#
_entry.id   AF-A0A846TFL3-F1
#
_cell.length_a   1.000
_cell.length_b   1.000
_cell.length_c   1.000
_cell.angle_alpha   90.00
_cell.angle_beta   90.00
_cell.angle_gamma   90.00
#
_symmetry.space_group_name_H-M   'P 1'
#
loop_
_entity.id
_entity.type
_entity.pdbx_description
1 polymer ?
#
loop_
_entity_poly.entity_id
_entity_poly.type
_entity_poly.pdbx_seq_one_letter_code
_entity_poly.pdbx_strand_id
1 'polypeptide(L)'
;MILHLYDLSASSDKQPLELARREFDTLQRWQKSPFVPSLLDSFQDVEGYPGELCFFSLVDPAAPTLNQRIQDTAWDIPARLAFASEAARALAGFHQPDNADQPPLLHRRLTPASVRVRHNNRPLFTDFSLTRLTDTPSISAVTVDFGAMTPYVAPELLTGGLAAATAPSDVYALCATLTTLFVSDDSLAGMVREVLARGCYPQPEQRATLNELAAALDALQGVALPAPDLPAPDYWDEDTVVSFQNSRYKILSRLGSGGIGQTFKVVELDIHSDERFGAYVAKTVRHRGGMAKRPC
;
A
#
# COMPACT_ATOMS: atom_id res chain seq x y z
N MET A 1 -9.92 -4.94 -11.97
CA MET A 1 -8.80 -4.85 -12.93
C MET A 1 -8.55 -3.37 -13.12
N ILE A 2 -7.33 -2.91 -12.84
CA ILE A 2 -6.91 -1.55 -13.16
C ILE A 2 -6.03 -1.65 -14.40
N LEU A 3 -6.44 -0.98 -15.47
CA LEU A 3 -5.59 -0.77 -16.63
C LEU A 3 -4.72 0.46 -16.34
N HIS A 4 -3.40 0.26 -16.23
CA HIS A 4 -2.47 1.38 -16.20
C HIS A 4 -2.13 1.73 -17.65
N LEU A 5 -2.85 2.71 -18.20
CA LEU A 5 -2.58 3.30 -19.50
C LEU A 5 -1.64 4.50 -19.32
N TYR A 6 -0.48 4.47 -19.96
CA TYR A 6 0.43 5.61 -19.98
C TYR A 6 0.36 6.26 -21.35
N ASP A 7 -0.07 7.52 -21.37
CA ASP A 7 0.01 8.36 -22.57
C ASP A 7 1.38 9.02 -22.64
N LEU A 8 2.22 8.51 -23.54
CA LEU A 8 3.60 8.98 -23.70
C LEU A 8 3.67 10.27 -24.52
N SER A 9 2.62 10.59 -25.27
CA SER A 9 2.52 11.73 -26.17
C SER A 9 1.98 13.00 -25.49
N ALA A 10 1.15 12.84 -24.45
CA ALA A 10 0.49 13.93 -23.73
C ALA A 10 0.97 14.12 -22.28
N SER A 11 1.89 13.28 -21.79
CA SER A 11 2.41 13.42 -20.42
C SER A 11 3.29 14.66 -20.27
N SER A 12 3.11 15.38 -19.16
CA SER A 12 4.02 16.45 -18.73
C SER A 12 5.35 15.92 -18.17
N ASP A 13 5.45 14.60 -17.96
CA ASP A 13 6.68 13.97 -17.47
C ASP A 13 7.76 13.97 -18.54
N LYS A 14 9.00 14.21 -18.13
CA LYS A 14 10.13 14.28 -19.07
C LYS A 14 10.45 12.93 -19.74
N GLN A 15 10.02 11.80 -19.17
CA GLN A 15 10.29 10.43 -19.64
C GLN A 15 9.19 9.43 -19.25
N PRO A 16 7.96 9.55 -19.78
CA PRO A 16 6.81 8.75 -19.34
C PRO A 16 6.98 7.24 -19.59
N LEU A 17 7.68 6.85 -20.67
CA LEU A 17 7.91 5.44 -21.01
C LEU A 17 8.81 4.76 -19.98
N GLU A 18 9.87 5.44 -19.56
CA GLU A 18 10.80 4.93 -18.54
C GLU A 18 10.14 4.77 -17.18
N LEU A 19 9.22 5.70 -16.82
CA LEU A 19 8.43 5.61 -15.59
C LEU A 19 7.50 4.39 -15.63
N ALA A 20 6.77 4.21 -16.73
CA ALA A 20 5.87 3.07 -16.92
C ALA A 20 6.64 1.75 -16.90
N ARG A 21 7.77 1.69 -17.62
CA ARG A 21 8.60 0.49 -17.71
C ARG A 21 9.19 0.10 -16.36
N ARG A 22 9.69 1.08 -15.62
CA ARG A 22 10.23 0.87 -14.27
C ARG A 22 9.19 0.37 -13.29
N GLU A 23 7.97 0.90 -13.34
CA GLU A 23 6.88 0.41 -12.50
C GLU A 23 6.55 -1.05 -12.83
N PHE A 24 6.40 -1.37 -14.12
CA PHE A 24 6.18 -2.74 -14.56
C PHE A 24 7.31 -3.70 -14.14
N ASP A 25 8.56 -3.35 -14.42
CA ASP A 25 9.73 -4.21 -14.13
C ASP A 25 9.86 -4.44 -12.61
N THR A 26 9.57 -3.41 -11.80
CA THR A 26 9.53 -3.53 -10.34
C THR A 26 8.47 -4.54 -9.89
N LEU A 27 7.23 -4.37 -10.36
CA LEU A 27 6.13 -5.26 -10.02
C LEU A 27 6.37 -6.68 -10.50
N GLN A 28 6.97 -6.87 -11.68
CA GLN A 28 7.31 -8.19 -12.20
C GLN A 28 8.36 -8.90 -11.33
N ARG A 29 9.41 -8.19 -10.90
CA ARG A 29 10.48 -8.75 -10.04
C ARG A 29 9.97 -9.04 -8.63
N TRP A 30 9.03 -8.25 -8.14
CA TRP A 30 8.46 -8.38 -6.79
C TRP A 30 7.09 -9.05 -6.75
N GLN A 31 6.59 -9.64 -7.84
CA GLN A 31 5.21 -10.18 -7.97
C GLN A 31 4.82 -11.25 -6.94
N LYS A 32 5.81 -11.93 -6.33
CA LYS A 32 5.57 -12.92 -5.27
C LYS A 32 5.40 -12.29 -3.88
N SER A 33 5.75 -11.02 -3.73
CA SER A 33 5.61 -10.31 -2.47
C SER A 33 4.14 -10.00 -2.21
N PRO A 34 3.63 -10.28 -0.99
CA PRO A 34 2.27 -9.90 -0.60
C PRO A 34 2.11 -8.38 -0.42
N PHE A 35 3.21 -7.62 -0.46
CA PHE A 35 3.24 -6.18 -0.21
C PHE A 35 3.21 -5.34 -1.49
N VAL A 36 3.08 -5.96 -2.67
CA VAL A 36 2.90 -5.27 -3.97
C VAL A 36 1.63 -5.76 -4.70
N PRO A 37 1.02 -4.96 -5.58
CA PRO A 37 -0.10 -5.40 -6.41
C PRO A 37 0.27 -6.58 -7.31
N SER A 38 -0.71 -7.44 -7.56
CA SER A 38 -0.53 -8.56 -8.50
C SER A 38 -0.62 -8.07 -9.95
N LEU A 39 0.38 -8.43 -10.75
CA LEU A 39 0.41 -8.19 -12.19
C LEU A 39 -0.55 -9.16 -12.90
N LEU A 40 -1.33 -8.65 -13.86
CA LEU A 40 -2.26 -9.46 -14.66
C LEU A 40 -1.73 -9.68 -16.09
N ASP A 41 -1.38 -8.60 -16.78
CA ASP A 41 -0.90 -8.61 -18.16
C ASP A 41 0.54 -8.11 -18.26
N SER A 42 1.24 -8.51 -19.34
CA SER A 42 2.57 -8.00 -19.66
C SER A 42 2.53 -6.55 -20.16
N PHE A 43 3.67 -5.88 -20.13
CA PHE A 43 3.86 -4.56 -20.75
C PHE A 43 3.72 -4.65 -22.27
N GLN A 44 2.82 -3.87 -22.86
CA GLN A 44 2.50 -3.90 -24.29
C GLN A 44 2.26 -2.49 -24.82
N ASP A 45 2.60 -2.26 -26.10
CA ASP A 45 2.16 -1.07 -26.83
C ASP A 45 0.68 -1.21 -27.20
N VAL A 46 -0.04 -0.09 -27.24
CA VAL A 46 -1.43 -0.08 -27.72
C VAL A 46 -1.44 -0.24 -29.24
N GLU A 47 -2.27 -1.16 -29.74
CA GLU A 47 -2.45 -1.37 -31.18
C GLU A 47 -2.89 -0.07 -31.86
N GLY A 48 -2.16 0.33 -32.92
CA GLY A 48 -2.39 1.59 -33.64
C GLY A 48 -1.63 2.81 -33.09
N TYR A 49 -0.97 2.70 -31.93
CA TYR A 49 -0.20 3.79 -31.30
C TYR A 49 1.19 3.34 -30.79
N PRO A 50 2.00 2.64 -31.61
CA PRO A 50 3.29 2.10 -31.18
C PRO A 50 4.27 3.21 -30.78
N GLY A 51 4.87 3.11 -29.60
CA GLY A 51 5.78 4.12 -29.06
C GLY A 51 5.10 5.41 -28.55
N GLU A 52 3.78 5.53 -28.71
CA GLU A 52 2.98 6.67 -28.22
C GLU A 52 2.15 6.29 -26.99
N LEU A 53 1.60 5.07 -26.96
CA LEU A 53 0.80 4.57 -25.85
C LEU A 53 1.26 3.16 -25.46
N CYS A 54 1.44 2.94 -24.16
CA CYS A 54 1.71 1.62 -23.61
C CYS A 54 0.84 1.35 -22.38
N PHE A 55 0.62 0.06 -22.09
CA PHE A 55 -0.16 -0.36 -20.95
C PHE A 55 0.36 -1.65 -20.32
N PHE A 56 0.02 -1.83 -19.06
CA PHE A 56 -0.03 -3.12 -18.39
C PHE A 56 -1.22 -3.11 -17.43
N SER A 57 -1.70 -4.30 -17.06
CA SER A 57 -2.86 -4.44 -16.18
C SER A 57 -2.43 -4.99 -14.83
N LEU A 58 -3.02 -4.43 -13.77
CA LEU A 58 -2.91 -4.94 -12.41
C LEU A 58 -4.27 -5.47 -11.94
N VAL A 59 -4.22 -6.46 -11.04
CA VAL A 59 -5.36 -6.75 -10.17
C VAL A 59 -5.62 -5.47 -9.36
N ASP A 60 -6.86 -4.99 -9.40
CA ASP A 60 -7.25 -3.84 -8.57
C ASP A 60 -7.21 -4.29 -7.12
N PRO A 61 -6.33 -3.74 -6.27
CA PRO A 61 -6.26 -4.18 -4.91
C PRO A 61 -7.53 -3.80 -4.11
N ALA A 62 -8.36 -2.88 -4.60
CA ALA A 62 -9.50 -2.26 -3.89
C ALA A 62 -9.21 -1.70 -2.48
N ALA A 63 -8.01 -1.92 -1.94
CA ALA A 63 -7.53 -1.58 -0.63
C ALA A 63 -7.44 -0.06 -0.55
N PRO A 64 -8.00 0.55 0.49
CA PRO A 64 -7.95 1.99 0.65
C PRO A 64 -6.51 2.48 0.82
N THR A 65 -6.21 3.64 0.24
CA THR A 65 -4.99 4.39 0.59
C THR A 65 -5.05 4.85 2.04
N LEU A 66 -3.93 5.27 2.64
CA LEU A 66 -3.95 5.84 4.00
C LEU A 66 -4.91 7.03 4.10
N ASN A 67 -4.94 7.90 3.08
CA ASN A 67 -5.87 9.03 3.00
C ASN A 67 -7.35 8.62 3.08
N GLN A 68 -7.69 7.44 2.57
CA GLN A 68 -9.04 6.90 2.60
C GLN A 68 -9.31 6.14 3.91
N ARG A 69 -8.35 5.31 4.34
CA ARG A 69 -8.48 4.45 5.52
C ARG A 69 -8.57 5.25 6.81
N ILE A 70 -7.91 6.40 6.91
CA ILE A 70 -7.95 7.27 8.10
C ILE A 70 -9.35 7.78 8.44
N GLN A 71 -10.28 7.78 7.47
CA GLN A 71 -11.67 8.16 7.68
C GLN A 71 -12.48 7.07 8.39
N ASP A 72 -11.94 5.85 8.53
CA ASP A 72 -12.57 4.77 9.30
C ASP A 72 -12.40 5.04 10.80
N THR A 73 -13.49 5.42 11.47
CA THR A 73 -13.49 5.65 12.91
C THR A 73 -13.29 4.37 13.72
N ALA A 74 -13.50 3.19 13.12
CA ALA A 74 -13.24 1.90 13.76
C ALA A 74 -11.76 1.47 13.65
N TRP A 75 -10.96 2.13 12.81
CA TRP A 75 -9.52 1.88 12.74
C TRP A 75 -8.82 2.69 13.83
N ASP A 76 -8.73 2.09 15.01
CA ASP A 76 -8.22 2.72 16.24
C ASP A 76 -6.69 2.85 16.27
N ILE A 77 -6.18 3.54 17.30
CA ILE A 77 -4.73 3.80 17.46
C ILE A 77 -3.92 2.50 17.59
N PRO A 78 -4.32 1.49 18.40
CA PRO A 78 -3.64 0.21 18.45
C PRO A 78 -3.54 -0.49 17.08
N ALA A 79 -4.61 -0.50 16.27
CA ALA A 79 -4.55 -1.07 14.92
C ALA A 79 -3.64 -0.27 13.99
N ARG A 80 -3.66 1.07 14.05
CA ARG A 80 -2.73 1.94 13.30
C ARG A 80 -1.28 1.71 13.70
N LEU A 81 -1.01 1.49 14.99
CA LEU A 81 0.32 1.15 15.50
C LEU A 81 0.81 -0.19 14.94
N ALA A 82 -0.03 -1.23 15.00
CA ALA A 82 0.27 -2.53 14.41
C ALA A 82 0.58 -2.41 12.91
N PHE A 83 -0.21 -1.61 12.19
CA PHE A 83 0.01 -1.32 10.77
C PHE A 83 1.35 -0.62 10.53
N ALA A 84 1.69 0.40 11.33
CA ALA A 84 2.94 1.13 11.22
C ALA A 84 4.17 0.22 11.42
N SER A 85 4.10 -0.69 12.40
CA SER A 85 5.16 -1.69 12.62
C SER A 85 5.30 -2.64 11.43
N GLU A 86 4.19 -3.16 10.91
CA GLU A 86 4.20 -4.04 9.72
C GLU A 86 4.70 -3.32 8.46
N ALA A 87 4.34 -2.05 8.27
CA ALA A 87 4.85 -1.23 7.18
C ALA A 87 6.37 -1.03 7.24
N ALA A 88 6.93 -0.82 8.44
CA ALA A 88 8.36 -0.73 8.63
C ALA A 88 9.06 -2.04 8.28
N ARG A 89 8.55 -3.18 8.74
CA ARG A 89 9.11 -4.51 8.40
C ARG A 89 9.02 -4.82 6.90
N ALA A 90 7.88 -4.54 6.28
CA ALA A 90 7.69 -4.77 4.86
C ALA A 90 8.67 -3.96 4.01
N LEU A 91 8.89 -2.68 4.35
CA LEU A 91 9.88 -1.85 3.68
C LEU A 91 11.32 -2.32 3.97
N ALA A 92 11.60 -2.83 5.16
CA ALA A 92 12.89 -3.42 5.48
C ALA A 92 13.18 -4.63 4.58
N GLY A 93 12.17 -5.48 4.34
CA GLY A 93 12.25 -6.60 3.40
C GLY A 93 12.47 -6.16 1.96
N PHE A 94 11.97 -4.99 1.54
CA PHE A 94 12.32 -4.42 0.23
C PHE A 94 13.78 -3.98 0.15
N HIS A 95 14.30 -3.36 1.20
CA HIS A 95 15.70 -2.91 1.26
C HIS A 95 16.69 -4.07 1.39
N GLN A 96 16.27 -5.15 2.04
CA GLN A 96 17.06 -6.35 2.34
C GLN A 96 16.21 -7.61 2.11
N PRO A 97 16.02 -8.03 0.85
CA PRO A 97 15.24 -9.23 0.55
C PRO A 97 15.90 -10.51 1.08
N ASP A 98 15.11 -11.38 1.68
CA ASP A 98 15.57 -12.71 2.11
C ASP A 98 15.83 -13.66 0.93
N ASN A 99 15.15 -13.42 -0.19
CA ASN A 99 15.32 -14.22 -1.40
C ASN A 99 16.39 -13.60 -2.30
N ALA A 100 17.47 -14.35 -2.56
CA ALA A 100 18.57 -13.92 -3.42
C ALA A 100 18.14 -13.60 -4.87
N ASP A 101 17.01 -14.14 -5.35
CA ASP A 101 16.46 -13.84 -6.67
C ASP A 101 15.72 -12.48 -6.73
N GLN A 102 15.42 -11.88 -5.58
CA GLN A 102 14.78 -10.57 -5.48
C GLN A 102 15.84 -9.48 -5.33
N PRO A 103 15.90 -8.49 -6.24
CA PRO A 103 16.84 -7.39 -6.10
C PRO A 103 16.37 -6.42 -5.02
N PRO A 104 17.28 -5.89 -4.18
CA PRO A 104 16.95 -4.81 -3.26
C PRO A 104 16.28 -3.63 -3.97
N LEU A 105 15.28 -3.06 -3.32
CA LEU A 105 14.37 -2.07 -3.88
C LEU A 105 14.40 -0.79 -3.05
N LEU A 106 14.56 0.37 -3.69
CA LEU A 106 14.29 1.69 -3.11
C LEU A 106 13.01 2.26 -3.71
N HIS A 107 11.99 2.50 -2.90
CA HIS A 107 10.66 2.91 -3.37
C HIS A 107 10.63 4.36 -3.90
N ARG A 108 11.28 5.30 -3.19
CA ARG A 108 11.47 6.71 -3.58
C ARG A 108 10.20 7.58 -3.71
N ARG A 109 9.03 7.04 -3.41
CA ARG A 109 7.73 7.72 -3.53
C ARG A 109 6.73 7.27 -2.45
N LEU A 110 7.17 7.19 -1.20
CA LEU A 110 6.30 6.85 -0.09
C LEU A 110 5.53 8.08 0.39
N THR A 111 4.20 8.00 0.32
CA THR A 111 3.23 9.03 0.70
C THR A 111 1.95 8.36 1.20
N PRO A 112 1.01 9.09 1.82
CA PRO A 112 -0.31 8.54 2.16
C PRO A 112 -1.13 8.04 0.98
N ALA A 113 -0.79 8.42 -0.26
CA ALA A 113 -1.45 7.94 -1.47
C ALA A 113 -0.86 6.63 -2.00
N SER A 114 0.44 6.40 -1.80
CA SER A 114 1.16 5.21 -2.31
C SER A 114 1.19 4.05 -1.31
N VAL A 115 0.86 4.29 -0.03
CA VAL A 115 0.69 3.24 0.98
C VAL A 115 -0.81 2.95 1.17
N ARG A 116 -1.17 1.66 1.10
CA ARG A 116 -2.56 1.19 1.20
C ARG A 116 -2.70 0.20 2.36
N VAL A 117 -3.91 0.07 2.87
CA VAL A 117 -4.23 -0.79 4.03
C VAL A 117 -5.16 -1.91 3.61
N ARG A 118 -4.68 -3.14 3.67
CA ARG A 118 -5.48 -4.34 3.41
C ARG A 118 -6.46 -4.62 4.54
N HIS A 119 -7.46 -5.46 4.28
CA HIS A 119 -8.48 -5.87 5.26
C HIS A 119 -7.88 -6.47 6.54
N ASN A 120 -6.75 -7.17 6.40
CA ASN A 120 -6.00 -7.81 7.49
C ASN A 120 -4.98 -6.87 8.15
N ASN A 121 -5.11 -5.55 7.94
CA ASN A 121 -4.23 -4.52 8.49
C ASN A 121 -2.76 -4.64 8.04
N ARG A 122 -2.50 -5.28 6.88
CA ARG A 122 -1.18 -5.32 6.26
C ARG A 122 -1.01 -4.19 5.24
N PRO A 123 0.21 -3.67 5.05
CA PRO A 123 0.52 -2.67 4.05
C PRO A 123 0.48 -3.27 2.65
N LEU A 124 0.10 -2.44 1.68
CA LEU A 124 0.31 -2.68 0.27
C LEU A 124 0.92 -1.40 -0.33
N PHE A 125 2.11 -1.50 -0.88
CA PHE A 125 2.83 -0.39 -1.49
C PHE A 125 2.49 -0.30 -2.98
N THR A 126 2.34 0.91 -3.49
CA THR A 126 1.95 1.21 -4.87
C THR A 126 2.74 2.41 -5.39
N ASP A 127 2.61 2.73 -6.68
CA ASP A 127 3.32 3.86 -7.30
C ASP A 127 4.85 3.64 -7.34
N PHE A 128 5.25 2.59 -8.05
CA PHE A 128 6.67 2.21 -8.23
C PHE A 128 7.34 2.93 -9.41
N SER A 129 6.68 3.94 -9.98
CA SER A 129 7.17 4.74 -11.11
C SER A 129 8.53 5.42 -10.87
N LEU A 130 8.93 5.67 -9.62
CA LEU A 130 10.23 6.25 -9.26
C LEU A 130 11.21 5.24 -8.63
N THR A 131 10.83 3.97 -8.53
CA THR A 131 11.59 2.94 -7.83
C THR A 131 12.95 2.65 -8.45
N ARG A 132 13.94 2.32 -7.63
CA ARG A 132 15.23 1.83 -8.11
C ARG A 132 15.49 0.42 -7.59
N LEU A 133 15.75 -0.50 -8.50
CA LEU A 133 16.30 -1.82 -8.21
C LEU A 133 17.83 -1.74 -8.25
N THR A 134 18.52 -2.30 -7.27
CA THR A 134 19.97 -2.15 -7.12
C THR A 134 20.81 -2.99 -8.08
N ASP A 135 20.23 -4.03 -8.68
CA ASP A 135 20.85 -4.88 -9.71
C ASP A 135 20.86 -4.24 -11.11
N THR A 136 20.13 -3.12 -11.27
CA THR A 136 19.96 -2.45 -12.55
C THR A 136 20.78 -1.16 -12.55
N PRO A 137 21.71 -0.94 -13.50
CA PRO A 137 22.44 0.31 -13.63
C PRO A 137 21.45 1.43 -14.02
N SER A 138 20.87 2.12 -13.04
CA SER A 138 19.98 3.25 -13.30
C SER A 138 20.83 4.46 -13.70
N ILE A 139 21.02 4.67 -15.01
CA ILE A 139 21.71 5.84 -15.57
C ILE A 139 20.78 7.06 -15.63
N SER A 140 19.46 6.90 -15.47
CA SER A 140 18.54 8.02 -15.70
C SER A 140 18.35 8.92 -14.48
N ALA A 141 18.91 10.13 -14.56
CA ALA A 141 18.59 11.26 -13.69
C ALA A 141 17.21 11.84 -14.06
N VAL A 142 16.14 11.11 -13.74
CA VAL A 142 14.79 11.67 -13.84
C VAL A 142 14.71 12.87 -12.90
N THR A 143 14.55 14.08 -13.47
CA THR A 143 14.27 15.27 -12.67
C THR A 143 12.81 15.21 -12.24
N VAL A 144 12.56 15.12 -10.94
CA VAL A 144 11.21 15.05 -10.38
C VAL A 144 10.87 16.38 -9.74
N ASP A 145 9.71 16.93 -10.11
CA ASP A 145 9.06 17.95 -9.30
C ASP A 145 8.36 17.26 -8.14
N PHE A 146 8.86 17.50 -6.92
CA PHE A 146 8.30 16.89 -5.73
C PHE A 146 6.92 17.44 -5.38
N GLY A 147 6.57 18.68 -5.79
CA GLY A 147 5.24 19.26 -5.62
C GLY A 147 4.56 18.93 -4.28
N ALA A 148 3.39 18.29 -4.35
CA ALA A 148 2.60 17.88 -3.19
C ALA A 148 3.26 16.80 -2.31
N MET A 149 4.29 16.10 -2.80
CA MET A 149 5.03 15.10 -2.03
C MET A 149 6.04 15.73 -1.05
N THR A 150 6.37 17.01 -1.19
CA THR A 150 7.40 17.71 -0.40
C THR A 150 7.37 17.39 1.11
N PRO A 151 6.21 17.31 1.81
CA PRO A 151 6.18 16.95 3.23
C PRO A 151 6.74 15.57 3.58
N TYR A 152 6.86 14.68 2.60
CA TYR A 152 7.34 13.30 2.74
C TYR A 152 8.73 13.08 2.12
N VAL A 153 9.31 14.11 1.49
CA VAL A 153 10.60 13.98 0.79
C VAL A 153 11.74 14.23 1.75
N ALA A 154 12.67 13.28 1.81
CA ALA A 154 13.86 13.40 2.65
C ALA A 154 14.71 14.63 2.25
N PRO A 155 15.29 15.39 3.20
CA PRO A 155 15.99 16.65 2.92
C PRO A 155 17.11 16.55 1.87
N GLU A 156 17.84 15.43 1.84
CA GLU A 156 18.90 15.17 0.88
C GLU A 156 18.39 15.05 -0.57
N LEU A 157 17.13 14.61 -0.78
CA LEU A 157 16.50 14.56 -2.10
C LEU A 157 16.08 15.94 -2.59
N LEU A 158 15.69 16.86 -1.68
CA LEU A 158 15.35 18.23 -2.06
C LEU A 158 16.56 18.99 -2.62
N THR A 159 17.76 18.65 -2.16
CA THR A 159 19.01 19.26 -2.62
C THR A 159 19.64 18.49 -3.79
N GLY A 160 19.75 17.16 -3.67
CA GLY A 160 20.48 16.31 -4.61
C GLY A 160 19.61 15.56 -5.63
N GLY A 161 18.29 15.75 -5.59
CA GLY A 161 17.33 15.01 -6.42
C GLY A 161 17.31 13.51 -6.13
N LEU A 162 16.69 12.73 -7.03
CA LEU A 162 16.61 11.27 -6.92
C LEU A 162 17.97 10.55 -6.96
N ALA A 163 19.02 11.21 -7.44
CA ALA A 163 20.37 10.66 -7.44
C ALA A 163 20.93 10.50 -6.01
N ALA A 164 20.50 11.36 -5.08
CA ALA A 164 20.87 11.28 -3.67
C ALA A 164 20.08 10.23 -2.86
N ALA A 165 19.06 9.61 -3.46
CA ALA A 165 18.17 8.71 -2.75
C ALA A 165 18.85 7.39 -2.35
N THR A 166 18.77 7.08 -1.06
CA THR A 166 19.31 5.89 -0.40
C THR A 166 18.23 5.22 0.46
N ALA A 167 18.52 4.07 1.07
CA ALA A 167 17.60 3.40 1.99
C ALA A 167 17.11 4.33 3.12
N PRO A 168 17.96 5.11 3.80
CA PRO A 168 17.52 6.14 4.75
C PRO A 168 16.52 7.17 4.20
N SER A 169 16.52 7.46 2.90
CA SER A 169 15.56 8.38 2.29
C SER A 169 14.14 7.80 2.29
N ASP A 170 14.02 6.49 2.04
CA ASP A 170 12.75 5.75 2.16
C ASP A 170 12.29 5.66 3.63
N VAL A 171 13.23 5.52 4.58
CA VAL A 171 12.91 5.55 6.02
C VAL A 171 12.24 6.87 6.41
N TYR A 172 12.83 7.99 5.99
CA TYR A 172 12.24 9.31 6.22
C TYR A 172 10.83 9.39 5.63
N ALA A 173 10.67 9.01 4.37
CA ALA A 173 9.40 9.11 3.67
C ALA A 173 8.31 8.24 4.29
N LEU A 174 8.65 7.02 4.74
CA LEU A 174 7.74 6.15 5.47
C LEU A 174 7.33 6.77 6.81
N CYS A 175 8.28 7.25 7.61
CA CYS A 175 7.98 7.85 8.92
C CYS A 175 7.13 9.11 8.80
N ALA A 176 7.46 10.00 7.85
CA ALA A 176 6.65 11.18 7.56
C ALA A 176 5.22 10.79 7.11
N THR A 177 5.09 9.75 6.29
CA THR A 177 3.81 9.20 5.84
C THR A 177 2.99 8.64 7.01
N LEU A 178 3.59 7.78 7.84
CA LEU A 178 2.90 7.13 8.97
C LEU A 178 2.54 8.11 10.07
N THR A 179 3.30 9.19 10.26
CA THR A 179 2.99 10.24 11.25
C THR A 179 1.61 10.86 11.02
N THR A 180 1.13 10.89 9.77
CA THR A 180 -0.22 11.38 9.42
C THR A 180 -1.36 10.57 10.04
N LEU A 181 -1.09 9.33 10.50
CA LEU A 181 -2.09 8.47 11.14
C LEU A 181 -2.32 8.81 12.61
N PHE A 182 -1.42 9.58 13.21
CA PHE A 182 -1.34 9.81 14.66
C PHE A 182 -1.41 11.31 14.98
N VAL A 183 -2.36 12.06 14.41
CA VAL A 183 -2.48 13.52 14.62
C VAL A 183 -3.19 13.88 15.92
N SER A 184 -3.89 12.93 16.56
CA SER A 184 -4.64 13.16 17.80
C SER A 184 -3.74 13.43 19.02
N ASP A 185 -4.30 14.10 20.03
CA ASP A 185 -3.67 14.36 21.33
C ASP A 185 -3.63 13.13 22.26
N ASP A 186 -3.99 11.95 21.77
CA ASP A 186 -3.90 10.68 22.50
C ASP A 186 -2.45 10.37 22.91
N SER A 187 -2.26 9.83 24.12
CA SER A 187 -0.93 9.56 24.68
C SER A 187 -0.17 8.50 23.90
N LEU A 188 -0.84 7.43 23.42
CA LEU A 188 -0.21 6.41 22.60
C LEU A 188 0.16 6.99 21.24
N ALA A 189 -0.73 7.78 20.61
CA ALA A 189 -0.39 8.50 19.38
C ALA A 189 0.86 9.39 19.57
N GLY A 190 0.98 10.08 20.71
CA GLY A 190 2.17 10.85 21.06
C GLY A 190 3.45 10.02 21.09
N MET A 191 3.45 8.90 21.82
CA MET A 191 4.61 8.00 21.89
C MET A 191 4.98 7.42 20.52
N VAL A 192 3.99 7.09 19.69
CA VAL A 192 4.24 6.60 18.32
C VAL A 192 4.89 7.68 17.46
N ARG A 193 4.44 8.94 17.55
CA ARG A 193 5.09 10.07 16.84
C ARG A 193 6.55 10.24 17.27
N GLU A 194 6.86 10.08 18.55
CA GLU A 194 8.25 10.16 19.05
C GLU A 194 9.13 9.07 18.45
N VAL A 195 8.61 7.83 18.32
CA VAL A 195 9.33 6.75 17.65
C VAL A 195 9.54 7.07 16.16
N LEU A 196 8.49 7.47 15.45
CA LEU A 196 8.57 7.80 14.02
C LEU A 196 9.50 8.98 13.74
N ALA A 197 9.57 9.97 14.64
CA ALA A 197 10.47 11.11 14.53
C ALA A 197 11.95 10.70 14.43
N ARG A 198 12.34 9.54 14.99
CA ARG A 198 13.69 8.97 14.85
C ARG A 198 14.03 8.59 13.41
N GLY A 199 13.05 8.34 12.55
CA GLY A 199 13.27 8.14 11.12
C GLY A 199 13.30 9.44 10.31
N CYS A 200 12.92 10.57 10.92
CA CYS A 200 12.78 11.87 10.26
C CYS A 200 13.95 12.84 10.55
N TYR A 201 15.07 12.37 11.10
CA TYR A 201 16.26 13.21 11.29
C TYR A 201 16.75 13.80 9.95
N PRO A 202 17.20 15.07 9.92
CA PRO A 202 17.67 15.68 8.69
C PRO A 202 18.84 14.94 8.05
N GLN A 203 19.82 14.53 8.87
CA GLN A 203 20.97 13.74 8.46
C GLN A 203 20.59 12.26 8.28
N PRO A 204 20.79 11.66 7.09
CA PRO A 204 20.47 10.26 6.81
C PRO A 204 21.10 9.26 7.80
N GLU A 205 22.34 9.50 8.21
CA GLU A 205 23.12 8.64 9.10
C GLU A 205 22.64 8.65 10.56
N GLN A 206 21.80 9.61 10.95
CA GLN A 206 21.21 9.70 12.29
C GLN A 206 19.83 9.04 12.38
N ARG A 207 19.27 8.62 11.24
CA ARG A 207 17.94 8.00 11.21
C ARG A 207 18.02 6.59 11.78
N ALA A 208 17.05 6.25 12.63
CA ALA A 208 16.87 4.87 13.06
C ALA A 208 16.58 3.95 11.86
N THR A 209 17.06 2.72 11.91
CA THR A 209 16.76 1.71 10.88
C THR A 209 15.30 1.26 10.96
N LEU A 210 14.77 0.69 9.88
CA LEU A 210 13.40 0.15 9.86
C LEU A 210 13.18 -0.95 10.90
N ASN A 211 14.20 -1.77 11.16
CA ASN A 211 14.14 -2.82 12.18
C ASN A 211 14.08 -2.23 13.60
N GLU A 212 14.86 -1.18 13.89
CA GLU A 212 14.81 -0.47 15.17
C GLU A 212 13.47 0.25 15.38
N LEU A 213 12.91 0.82 14.30
CA LEU A 213 11.59 1.45 14.33
C LEU A 213 10.50 0.42 14.59
N ALA A 214 10.47 -0.69 13.86
CA ALA A 214 9.50 -1.77 14.06
C ALA A 214 9.56 -2.31 15.50
N ALA A 215 10.77 -2.60 16.02
CA ALA A 215 10.94 -3.08 17.38
C ALA A 215 10.47 -2.07 18.44
N ALA A 216 10.72 -0.77 18.24
CA ALA A 216 10.24 0.28 19.14
C ALA A 216 8.71 0.44 19.09
N LEU A 217 8.10 0.31 17.91
CA LEU A 217 6.64 0.34 17.73
C LEU A 217 5.98 -0.88 18.41
N ASP A 218 6.56 -2.08 18.26
CA ASP A 218 6.07 -3.29 18.92
C ASP A 218 6.12 -3.18 20.45
N ALA A 219 7.18 -2.56 20.98
CA ALA A 219 7.32 -2.34 22.41
C ALA A 219 6.21 -1.43 22.97
N LEU A 220 5.67 -0.50 22.17
CA LEU A 220 4.52 0.33 22.54
C LEU A 220 3.20 -0.46 22.48
N GLN A 221 3.11 -1.46 21.60
CA GLN A 221 1.90 -2.27 21.43
C GLN A 221 1.69 -3.24 22.59
N GLY A 222 2.77 -3.73 23.21
CA GLY A 222 2.71 -4.68 24.33
C GLY A 222 2.42 -6.11 23.87
N VAL A 223 1.45 -6.78 24.50
CA VAL A 223 1.06 -8.16 24.11
C VAL A 223 0.32 -8.13 22.77
N ALA A 224 0.64 -9.09 21.89
CA ALA A 224 0.03 -9.23 20.58
C ALA A 224 -1.50 -9.10 20.64
N LEU A 225 -2.04 -8.12 19.91
CA LEU A 225 -3.48 -7.97 19.78
C LEU A 225 -4.04 -9.17 19.00
N PRO A 226 -5.26 -9.65 19.32
CA PRO A 226 -5.94 -10.63 18.49
C PRO A 226 -6.02 -10.10 17.04
N ALA A 227 -6.10 -11.03 16.07
CA ALA A 227 -6.27 -10.65 14.67
C ALA A 227 -7.44 -9.66 14.55
N PRO A 228 -7.26 -8.52 13.88
CA PRO A 228 -8.28 -7.50 13.84
C PRO A 228 -9.55 -8.07 13.20
N ASP A 229 -10.71 -7.71 13.76
CA ASP A 229 -11.98 -7.92 13.07
C ASP A 229 -11.91 -7.27 11.69
N LEU A 230 -12.62 -7.86 10.72
CA LEU A 230 -12.70 -7.29 9.38
C LEU A 230 -13.24 -5.85 9.48
N PRO A 231 -12.66 -4.91 8.74
CA PRO A 231 -13.17 -3.55 8.73
C PRO A 231 -14.56 -3.49 8.11
N ALA A 232 -15.18 -2.31 8.15
CA ALA A 232 -16.41 -2.08 7.42
C ALA A 232 -16.23 -2.47 5.93
N PRO A 233 -17.29 -2.99 5.27
CA PRO A 233 -17.20 -3.46 3.88
C PRO A 233 -16.59 -2.47 2.90
N ASP A 234 -16.66 -1.18 3.23
CA ASP A 234 -16.05 -0.11 2.45
C ASP A 234 -14.54 -0.19 2.27
N TYR A 235 -13.88 -0.95 3.14
CA TYR A 235 -12.44 -1.11 3.19
C TYR A 235 -12.00 -2.56 2.94
N TRP A 236 -12.89 -3.41 2.44
CA TRP A 236 -12.52 -4.74 1.96
C TRP A 236 -11.77 -4.65 0.64
N ASP A 237 -10.72 -5.46 0.52
CA ASP A 237 -9.89 -5.64 -0.67
C ASP A 237 -10.23 -6.97 -1.37
N GLU A 238 -9.56 -7.26 -2.48
CA GLU A 238 -9.43 -8.64 -2.97
C GLU A 238 -8.68 -9.48 -1.93
N ASP A 239 -9.14 -10.71 -1.78
CA ASP A 239 -8.70 -11.69 -0.79
C ASP A 239 -9.35 -11.62 0.58
N THR A 240 -10.17 -10.60 0.87
CA THR A 240 -11.01 -10.62 2.08
C THR A 240 -11.89 -11.88 2.09
N VAL A 241 -11.86 -12.67 3.16
CA VAL A 241 -12.73 -13.85 3.33
C VAL A 241 -13.81 -13.54 4.36
N VAL A 242 -15.07 -13.67 3.95
CA VAL A 242 -16.24 -13.43 4.81
C VAL A 242 -17.05 -14.71 4.98
N SER A 243 -17.50 -14.96 6.21
CA SER A 243 -18.42 -16.06 6.50
C SER A 243 -19.86 -15.58 6.37
N PHE A 244 -20.69 -16.29 5.61
CA PHE A 244 -22.13 -16.03 5.50
C PHE A 244 -22.88 -17.35 5.49
N GLN A 245 -23.83 -17.50 6.43
CA GLN A 245 -24.47 -18.78 6.72
C GLN A 245 -23.43 -19.87 7.02
N ASN A 246 -23.45 -20.99 6.32
CA ASN A 246 -22.54 -22.12 6.51
C ASN A 246 -21.39 -22.16 5.48
N SER A 247 -21.21 -21.09 4.69
CA SER A 247 -20.18 -21.02 3.65
C SER A 247 -19.23 -19.83 3.88
N ARG A 248 -18.02 -19.95 3.33
CA ARG A 248 -17.02 -18.87 3.29
C ARG A 248 -16.93 -18.33 1.87
N TYR A 249 -16.82 -17.02 1.74
CA TYR A 249 -16.72 -16.35 0.45
C TYR A 249 -15.49 -15.46 0.42
N LYS A 250 -14.68 -15.63 -0.62
CA LYS A 250 -13.51 -14.79 -0.88
C LYS A 250 -13.86 -13.69 -1.86
N ILE A 251 -13.58 -12.45 -1.51
CA ILE A 251 -13.76 -11.30 -2.41
C ILE A 251 -12.74 -11.40 -3.56
N LEU A 252 -13.24 -11.40 -4.79
CA LEU A 252 -12.40 -11.36 -6.00
C LEU A 252 -12.21 -9.95 -6.53
N SER A 253 -13.26 -9.12 -6.46
CA SER A 253 -13.20 -7.73 -6.90
C SER A 253 -14.42 -6.95 -6.43
N ARG A 254 -14.26 -5.65 -6.15
CA ARG A 254 -15.38 -4.74 -5.95
C ARG A 254 -15.98 -4.34 -7.31
N LEU A 255 -17.29 -4.55 -7.48
CA LEU A 255 -18.02 -4.27 -8.72
C LEU A 255 -18.67 -2.88 -8.72
N GLY A 256 -18.98 -2.35 -7.54
CA GLY A 256 -19.54 -1.00 -7.42
C GLY A 256 -19.93 -0.63 -5.99
N SER A 257 -20.03 0.67 -5.75
CA SER A 257 -20.55 1.25 -4.52
C SER A 257 -21.80 2.08 -4.83
N GLY A 258 -22.80 2.04 -3.94
CA GLY A 258 -24.01 2.84 -4.08
C GLY A 258 -24.61 3.19 -2.72
N GLY A 259 -25.65 4.04 -2.71
CA GLY A 259 -26.25 4.55 -1.45
C GLY A 259 -26.82 3.49 -0.50
N ILE A 260 -27.00 2.25 -0.97
CA ILE A 260 -27.56 1.13 -0.20
C ILE A 260 -26.46 0.17 0.30
N GLY A 261 -25.22 0.28 -0.20
CA GLY A 261 -24.08 -0.55 0.20
C GLY A 261 -23.15 -0.92 -0.95
N GLN A 262 -22.34 -1.96 -0.77
CA GLN A 262 -21.29 -2.34 -1.71
C GLN A 262 -21.59 -3.66 -2.42
N THR A 263 -21.18 -3.78 -3.68
CA THR A 263 -21.36 -5.00 -4.49
C THR A 263 -20.00 -5.58 -4.85
N PHE A 264 -19.85 -6.88 -4.66
CA PHE A 264 -18.61 -7.62 -4.85
C PHE A 264 -18.84 -8.84 -5.74
N LYS A 265 -17.83 -9.16 -6.55
CA LYS A 265 -17.67 -10.49 -7.13
C LYS A 265 -16.97 -11.36 -6.11
N VAL A 266 -17.52 -12.52 -5.80
CA VAL A 266 -16.99 -13.44 -4.79
C VAL A 266 -16.88 -14.84 -5.35
N VAL A 267 -16.04 -15.65 -4.72
CA VAL A 267 -15.98 -17.09 -4.95
C VAL A 267 -16.25 -17.81 -3.64
N GLU A 268 -17.07 -18.85 -3.68
CA GLU A 268 -17.32 -19.69 -2.52
C GLU A 268 -16.07 -20.55 -2.27
N LEU A 269 -15.65 -20.63 -1.02
CA LEU A 269 -14.57 -21.50 -0.58
C LEU A 269 -15.17 -22.71 0.12
N ASP A 270 -14.54 -23.86 -0.08
CA ASP A 270 -14.85 -25.07 0.69
C ASP A 270 -14.80 -24.81 2.21
N ILE A 271 -15.62 -25.53 2.96
CA ILE A 271 -15.67 -25.39 4.42
C ILE A 271 -14.41 -25.95 5.12
N HIS A 272 -13.66 -26.83 4.45
CA HIS A 272 -12.49 -27.52 4.99
C HIS A 272 -11.22 -27.32 4.15
N SER A 273 -11.29 -26.59 3.04
CA SER A 273 -10.15 -26.29 2.16
C SER A 273 -10.27 -24.89 1.52
N ASP A 274 -9.23 -24.45 0.81
CA ASP A 274 -9.24 -23.22 0.01
C ASP A 274 -9.65 -23.48 -1.45
N GLU A 275 -10.31 -24.61 -1.70
CA GLU A 275 -10.84 -24.95 -3.03
C GLU A 275 -12.02 -24.03 -3.38
N ARG A 276 -12.03 -23.57 -4.63
CA ARG A 276 -12.93 -22.51 -5.12
C ARG A 276 -14.11 -23.10 -5.87
N PHE A 277 -15.32 -22.84 -5.38
CA PHE A 277 -16.58 -23.16 -6.03
C PHE A 277 -17.25 -21.90 -6.54
N GLY A 278 -17.71 -21.89 -7.80
CA GLY A 278 -18.66 -20.92 -8.37
C GLY A 278 -18.33 -19.42 -8.22
N ALA A 279 -18.43 -18.64 -9.30
CA ALA A 279 -18.39 -17.19 -9.17
C ALA A 279 -19.79 -16.66 -8.82
N TYR A 280 -19.91 -15.89 -7.74
CA TYR A 280 -21.16 -15.26 -7.30
C TYR A 280 -21.02 -13.74 -7.23
N VAL A 281 -22.16 -13.05 -7.11
CA VAL A 281 -22.23 -11.62 -6.83
C VAL A 281 -22.84 -11.45 -5.44
N ALA A 282 -22.10 -10.85 -4.52
CA ALA A 282 -22.55 -10.55 -3.17
C ALA A 282 -22.79 -9.04 -3.02
N LYS A 283 -23.77 -8.67 -2.19
CA LYS A 283 -24.06 -7.27 -1.87
C LYS A 283 -24.17 -7.09 -0.37
N THR A 284 -23.38 -6.17 0.18
CA THR A 284 -23.55 -5.73 1.57
C THR A 284 -24.58 -4.61 1.61
N VAL A 285 -25.44 -4.62 2.64
CA VAL A 285 -26.48 -3.60 2.82
C VAL A 285 -26.14 -2.77 4.05
N ARG A 286 -25.99 -1.46 3.88
CA ARG A 286 -25.84 -0.54 5.02
C ARG A 286 -27.23 -0.32 5.63
N HIS A 287 -27.51 -0.91 6.79
CA HIS A 287 -28.71 -0.53 7.53
C HIS A 287 -28.55 0.89 8.09
N ARG A 288 -29.31 1.86 7.55
CA ARG A 288 -29.53 3.15 8.23
C ARG A 288 -30.55 2.93 9.35
N GLY A 289 -30.09 2.96 10.60
CA GLY A 289 -30.95 3.01 11.81
C GLY A 289 -30.08 2.81 13.06
N GLY A 290 -30.09 3.67 14.08
CA GLY A 290 -31.28 4.27 14.70
C GLY A 290 -31.94 3.25 15.61
N MET A 291 -31.63 3.30 16.91
CA MET A 291 -32.23 2.56 18.04
C MET A 291 -32.55 1.07 17.78
N ALA A 292 -31.70 0.19 18.32
CA ALA A 292 -32.03 -1.21 18.55
C ALA A 292 -33.23 -1.33 19.51
N LYS A 293 -34.42 -1.64 18.98
CA LYS A 293 -35.45 -2.32 19.76
C LYS A 293 -35.04 -3.78 19.89
N ARG A 294 -34.85 -4.23 21.13
CA ARG A 294 -34.66 -5.64 21.50
C ARG A 294 -35.93 -6.43 21.16
N PRO A 295 -35.85 -7.67 20.65
CA PRO A 295 -36.95 -8.61 20.70
C PRO A 295 -37.04 -9.24 22.09
N CYS A 296 -38.28 -9.54 22.48
CA CYS A 296 -38.71 -10.18 23.72
C CYS A 296 -38.13 -11.58 23.94
#